data_AF-A0A1Q3JQK0-F1
#
_entry.id   AF-A0A1Q3JQK0-F1
#
_cell.length_a   1.000
_cell.length_b   1.000
_cell.length_c   1.000
_cell.angle_alpha   90.00
_cell.angle_beta   90.00
_cell.angle_gamma   90.00
#
_symmetry.space_group_name_H-M   'P 1'
#
loop_
_entity.id
_entity.type
_entity.pdbx_description
1 polymer ?
#
loop_
_entity_poly.entity_id
_entity_poly.type
_entity_poly.pdbx_seq_one_letter_code
_entity_poly.pdbx_strand_id
1 'polypeptide(L)'
;MQATWPASLTLYENFTYWAERVDKLSAGTLKINAMPAGQVVPAFEVLDATHKKVLDGAHAWGGYWTGKDKTAVLFTGGPGGTFGMDFTDFMGWMYFGGGWELYQEFFQKHLKLNVVAYSVLPSGPQAFGWFNKPITSVADMKGMKCRQTGIAGEVWKALGFTVVNMPGGEIIPSAQRGVIDCAEWVGGVEDLRLGFHNVWKFHYSPGVHENTTVGELLFNKDVWETLKPQEHEWIKSAANEAYVIWHAKWQRQNADALKELQEKHGVQILQTPRDILLEFIKGWDKIAEEESAKNPFFKKVLESQKAYASIVVPYKRFYFPPYSFMANYYFPPKAN
;
A
#
# COMPACT_ATOMS: atom_id res chain seq x y z
N MET A 1 -3.02 16.48 -12.30
CA MET A 1 -2.28 15.43 -11.56
C MET A 1 -2.76 14.06 -12.02
N GLN A 2 -1.94 13.00 -11.95
CA GLN A 2 -2.30 11.65 -12.41
C GLN A 2 -2.12 10.58 -11.33
N ALA A 3 -3.07 9.64 -11.26
CA ALA A 3 -2.95 8.46 -10.41
C ALA A 3 -2.14 7.32 -11.06
N THR A 4 -1.66 6.37 -10.24
CA THR A 4 -1.14 5.06 -10.70
C THR A 4 -2.22 3.99 -10.82
N TRP A 5 -3.48 4.33 -10.53
CA TRP A 5 -4.61 3.41 -10.44
C TRP A 5 -5.62 3.64 -11.59
N PRO A 6 -6.26 2.58 -12.12
CA PRO A 6 -7.40 2.71 -13.04
C PRO A 6 -8.59 3.44 -12.39
N ALA A 7 -9.43 4.08 -13.21
CA ALA A 7 -10.59 4.84 -12.75
C ALA A 7 -11.65 4.02 -11.99
N SER A 8 -11.68 2.69 -12.19
CA SER A 8 -12.65 1.79 -11.57
C SER A 8 -12.34 1.45 -10.11
N LEU A 9 -11.13 1.72 -9.62
CA LEU A 9 -10.65 1.28 -8.32
C LEU A 9 -10.96 2.29 -7.21
N THR A 10 -11.13 1.82 -5.98
CA THR A 10 -11.41 2.73 -4.86
C THR A 10 -10.19 3.57 -4.48
N LEU A 11 -8.97 3.13 -4.82
CA LEU A 11 -7.74 3.95 -4.72
C LEU A 11 -7.83 5.22 -5.58
N TYR A 12 -8.50 5.16 -6.74
CA TYR A 12 -8.79 6.35 -7.54
C TYR A 12 -9.90 7.21 -6.91
N GLU A 13 -10.91 6.58 -6.28
CA GLU A 13 -11.91 7.32 -5.49
C GLU A 13 -11.28 8.11 -4.33
N ASN A 14 -10.23 7.60 -3.69
CA ASN A 14 -9.48 8.36 -2.67
C ASN A 14 -8.89 9.65 -3.26
N PHE A 15 -8.26 9.53 -4.43
CA PHE A 15 -7.65 10.66 -5.12
C PHE A 15 -8.68 11.71 -5.54
N THR A 16 -9.80 11.29 -6.13
CA THR A 16 -10.88 12.21 -6.50
C THR A 16 -11.55 12.82 -5.28
N TYR A 17 -11.73 12.04 -4.19
CA TYR A 17 -12.22 12.57 -2.92
C TYR A 17 -11.31 13.68 -2.39
N TRP A 18 -10.00 13.43 -2.33
CA TRP A 18 -9.02 14.44 -1.93
C TRP A 18 -9.10 15.70 -2.80
N ALA A 19 -9.14 15.55 -4.13
CA ALA A 19 -9.27 16.67 -5.07
C ALA A 19 -10.55 17.49 -4.83
N GLU A 20 -11.70 16.84 -4.59
CA GLU A 20 -12.96 17.50 -4.25
C GLU A 20 -12.90 18.23 -2.90
N ARG A 21 -12.16 17.69 -1.92
CA ARG A 21 -11.96 18.36 -0.63
C ARG A 21 -11.12 19.62 -0.77
N VAL A 22 -10.05 19.59 -1.56
CA VAL A 22 -9.25 20.78 -1.87
C VAL A 22 -10.11 21.85 -2.56
N ASP A 23 -10.94 21.46 -3.53
CA ASP A 23 -11.86 22.37 -4.20
C ASP A 23 -12.82 23.06 -3.22
N LYS A 24 -13.48 22.27 -2.36
CA LYS A 24 -14.43 22.79 -1.36
C LYS A 24 -13.75 23.69 -0.32
N LEU A 25 -12.58 23.31 0.19
CA LEU A 25 -11.83 24.11 1.18
C LEU A 25 -11.32 25.43 0.58
N SER A 26 -11.00 25.43 -0.71
CA SER A 26 -10.52 26.62 -1.43
C SER A 26 -11.62 27.48 -2.04
N ALA A 27 -12.90 27.10 -1.85
CA ALA A 27 -14.05 27.70 -2.54
C ALA A 27 -13.85 27.79 -4.07
N GLY A 28 -13.20 26.78 -4.66
CA GLY A 28 -12.93 26.71 -6.10
C GLY A 28 -11.72 27.48 -6.60
N THR A 29 -10.96 28.15 -5.72
CA THR A 29 -9.76 28.88 -6.12
C THR A 29 -8.57 27.98 -6.44
N LEU A 30 -8.54 26.76 -5.86
CA LEU A 30 -7.56 25.74 -6.19
C LEU A 30 -8.28 24.50 -6.73
N LYS A 31 -8.02 24.17 -8.00
CA LYS A 31 -8.62 23.02 -8.68
C LYS A 31 -7.55 21.97 -8.99
N ILE A 32 -7.85 20.73 -8.64
CA ILE A 32 -7.04 19.58 -9.02
C ILE A 32 -7.79 18.80 -10.11
N ASN A 33 -7.21 18.75 -11.32
CA ASN A 33 -7.66 17.82 -12.34
C ASN A 33 -7.07 16.43 -12.04
N ALA A 34 -7.88 15.54 -11.48
CA ALA A 34 -7.52 14.16 -11.15
C ALA A 34 -7.71 13.27 -12.39
N MET A 35 -6.62 12.67 -12.87
CA MET A 35 -6.60 11.78 -14.03
C MET A 35 -6.26 10.34 -13.61
N PRO A 36 -6.92 9.29 -14.14
CA PRO A 36 -6.55 7.91 -13.89
C PRO A 36 -5.20 7.51 -14.53
N ALA A 37 -4.74 6.31 -14.20
CA ALA A 37 -3.54 5.73 -14.77
C ALA A 37 -3.55 5.71 -16.30
N GLY A 38 -2.41 6.07 -16.91
CA GLY A 38 -2.20 5.97 -18.35
C GLY A 38 -2.78 7.13 -19.17
N GLN A 39 -3.45 8.11 -18.55
CA GLN A 39 -4.05 9.21 -19.31
C GLN A 39 -3.02 10.15 -19.96
N VAL A 40 -1.90 10.42 -19.27
CA VAL A 40 -0.80 11.25 -19.78
C VAL A 40 0.47 10.43 -19.92
N VAL A 41 0.83 9.66 -18.89
CA VAL A 41 2.01 8.77 -18.88
C VAL A 41 1.64 7.39 -18.31
N PRO A 42 2.39 6.33 -18.64
CA PRO A 42 2.26 5.02 -17.98
C PRO A 42 2.32 5.12 -16.45
N ALA A 43 1.64 4.20 -15.75
CA ALA A 43 1.47 4.26 -14.30
C ALA A 43 2.80 4.33 -13.53
N PHE A 44 3.82 3.58 -13.95
CA PHE A 44 5.13 3.56 -13.30
C PHE A 44 6.05 4.73 -13.69
N GLU A 45 5.59 5.63 -14.57
CA GLU A 45 6.36 6.81 -15.00
C GLU A 45 5.92 8.11 -14.30
N VAL A 46 4.87 8.08 -13.46
CA VAL A 46 4.30 9.30 -12.87
C VAL A 46 5.28 10.07 -11.99
N LEU A 47 6.18 9.39 -11.25
CA LEU A 47 7.21 10.06 -10.44
C LEU A 47 8.17 10.87 -11.33
N ASP A 48 8.65 10.27 -12.42
CA ASP A 48 9.57 10.95 -13.34
C ASP A 48 8.87 12.08 -14.10
N ALA A 49 7.60 11.90 -14.47
CA ALA A 49 6.78 12.95 -15.07
C ALA A 49 6.53 14.12 -14.11
N THR A 50 6.28 13.85 -12.83
CA THR A 50 6.14 14.89 -11.79
C THR A 50 7.47 15.60 -11.53
N HIS A 51 8.58 14.86 -11.42
CA HIS A 51 9.91 15.46 -11.29
C HIS A 51 10.22 16.44 -12.43
N LYS A 52 9.92 16.05 -13.68
CA LYS A 52 10.17 16.86 -14.89
C LYS A 52 9.11 17.93 -15.16
N LYS A 53 8.12 18.09 -14.27
CA LYS A 53 7.00 19.03 -14.44
C LYS A 53 6.15 18.78 -15.70
N VAL A 54 6.15 17.54 -16.21
CA VAL A 54 5.16 17.10 -17.22
C VAL A 54 3.79 16.94 -16.56
N LEU A 55 3.79 16.50 -15.30
CA LEU A 55 2.63 16.54 -14.42
C LEU A 55 2.92 17.50 -13.25
N ASP A 56 1.92 18.28 -12.83
CA ASP A 56 2.03 19.09 -11.60
C ASP A 56 2.17 18.22 -10.35
N GLY A 57 1.73 16.97 -10.43
CA GLY A 57 1.74 16.02 -9.33
C GLY A 57 1.12 14.68 -9.69
N ALA A 58 1.24 13.72 -8.77
CA ALA A 58 0.75 12.36 -8.90
C ALA A 58 0.12 11.85 -7.61
N HIS A 59 -0.71 10.81 -7.72
CA HIS A 59 -1.25 10.06 -6.60
C HIS A 59 -0.84 8.59 -6.76
N ALA A 60 0.03 8.10 -5.89
CA ALA A 60 0.80 6.89 -6.13
C ALA A 60 1.06 6.08 -4.85
N TRP A 61 1.93 5.09 -4.97
CA TRP A 61 2.46 4.32 -3.85
C TRP A 61 3.98 4.21 -3.99
N GLY A 62 4.68 4.61 -2.92
CA GLY A 62 6.15 4.68 -2.88
C GLY A 62 6.86 3.38 -3.23
N GLY A 63 6.23 2.22 -3.00
CA GLY A 63 6.78 0.91 -3.33
C GLY A 63 7.08 0.70 -4.82
N TYR A 64 6.44 1.47 -5.72
CA TYR A 64 6.76 1.46 -7.16
C TYR A 64 8.14 2.06 -7.47
N TRP A 65 8.72 2.84 -6.55
CA TRP A 65 10.02 3.48 -6.73
C TRP A 65 11.19 2.65 -6.19
N THR A 66 10.94 1.43 -5.72
CA THR A 66 11.98 0.52 -5.22
C THR A 66 13.07 0.21 -6.24
N GLY A 67 12.77 0.32 -7.53
CA GLY A 67 13.76 0.22 -8.61
C GLY A 67 14.73 1.40 -8.68
N LYS A 68 14.37 2.57 -8.13
CA LYS A 68 15.27 3.73 -7.96
C LYS A 68 16.07 3.60 -6.67
N ASP A 69 15.38 3.35 -5.55
CA ASP A 69 15.99 3.03 -4.26
C ASP A 69 14.99 2.29 -3.37
N LYS A 70 15.43 1.20 -2.75
CA LYS A 70 14.59 0.34 -1.90
C LYS A 70 14.05 1.03 -0.65
N THR A 71 14.65 2.13 -0.22
CA THR A 71 14.17 2.92 0.93
C THR A 71 12.77 3.46 0.70
N ALA A 72 12.34 3.65 -0.55
CA ALA A 72 11.00 4.13 -0.89
C ALA A 72 9.89 3.33 -0.19
N VAL A 73 10.07 2.01 -0.06
CA VAL A 73 9.06 1.12 0.53
C VAL A 73 8.87 1.31 2.03
N LEU A 74 9.87 1.86 2.73
CA LEU A 74 9.75 2.11 4.18
C LEU A 74 8.73 3.22 4.46
N PHE A 75 8.55 4.15 3.52
CA PHE A 75 7.56 5.23 3.62
C PHE A 75 6.13 4.80 3.25
N THR A 76 5.93 3.52 2.95
CA THR A 76 4.61 2.97 2.62
C THR A 76 4.15 1.89 3.61
N GLY A 77 4.73 1.88 4.82
CA GLY A 77 4.61 0.81 5.80
C GLY A 77 5.71 -0.25 5.66
N GLY A 78 6.05 -0.65 4.44
CA GLY A 78 7.06 -1.68 4.21
C GLY A 78 6.59 -3.10 4.58
N PRO A 79 7.27 -4.14 4.07
CA PRO A 79 6.93 -5.52 4.40
C PRO A 79 7.24 -5.88 5.85
N GLY A 80 6.62 -6.97 6.32
CA GLY A 80 6.78 -7.46 7.70
C GLY A 80 5.95 -6.67 8.72
N GLY A 81 5.04 -5.82 8.27
CA GLY A 81 4.09 -5.11 9.11
C GLY A 81 4.71 -4.01 9.99
N THR A 82 5.75 -3.33 9.49
CA THR A 82 6.33 -2.11 10.10
C THR A 82 6.59 -2.22 11.61
N PHE A 83 7.19 -3.34 12.05
CA PHE A 83 7.45 -3.62 13.46
C PHE A 83 6.20 -3.66 14.36
N GLY A 84 5.02 -3.91 13.78
CA GLY A 84 3.73 -3.99 14.46
C GLY A 84 2.97 -2.65 14.54
N MET A 85 3.44 -1.60 13.88
CA MET A 85 2.73 -0.32 13.80
C MET A 85 1.48 -0.42 12.93
N ASP A 86 0.33 0.04 13.43
CA ASP A 86 -0.88 0.21 12.61
C ASP A 86 -0.87 1.56 11.86
N PHE A 87 -1.95 1.86 11.14
CA PHE A 87 -2.09 3.13 10.40
C PHE A 87 -1.96 4.38 11.25
N THR A 88 -2.43 4.34 12.50
CA THR A 88 -2.33 5.49 13.40
C THR A 88 -0.89 5.64 13.87
N ASP A 89 -0.21 4.54 14.21
CA ASP A 89 1.20 4.57 14.63
C ASP A 89 2.11 5.03 13.49
N PHE A 90 1.87 4.54 12.27
CA PHE A 90 2.64 4.93 11.10
C PHE A 90 2.49 6.43 10.81
N MET A 91 1.28 6.97 10.85
CA MET A 91 1.07 8.42 10.72
C MET A 91 1.65 9.19 11.91
N GLY A 92 1.64 8.60 13.10
CA GLY A 92 2.34 9.10 14.27
C GLY A 92 3.84 9.25 14.03
N TRP A 93 4.48 8.24 13.43
CA TRP A 93 5.89 8.31 13.02
C TRP A 93 6.11 9.37 11.93
N MET A 94 5.24 9.43 10.92
CA MET A 94 5.33 10.43 9.86
C MET A 94 5.30 11.85 10.42
N TYR A 95 4.31 12.20 11.25
CA TYR A 95 4.14 13.57 11.74
C TYR A 95 4.96 13.92 12.98
N PHE A 96 5.20 12.96 13.87
CA PHE A 96 5.76 13.22 15.20
C PHE A 96 7.01 12.38 15.49
N GLY A 97 7.39 11.46 14.61
CA GLY A 97 8.60 10.63 14.69
C GLY A 97 9.70 11.01 13.70
N GLY A 98 9.53 12.11 12.96
CA GLY A 98 10.50 12.58 11.96
C GLY A 98 10.41 11.88 10.60
N GLY A 99 9.39 11.02 10.39
CA GLY A 99 9.22 10.29 9.12
C GLY A 99 8.95 11.21 7.93
N TRP A 100 8.23 12.31 8.15
CA TRP A 100 7.96 13.31 7.14
C TRP A 100 9.24 13.98 6.61
N GLU A 101 10.10 14.46 7.50
CA GLU A 101 11.36 15.11 7.15
C GLU A 101 12.28 14.13 6.41
N LEU A 102 12.33 12.87 6.86
CA LEU A 102 13.04 11.80 6.17
C LEU A 102 12.48 11.54 4.77
N TYR A 103 11.16 11.65 4.58
CA TYR A 103 10.56 11.41 3.27
C TYR A 103 10.88 12.53 2.27
N GLN A 104 10.87 13.76 2.75
CA GLN A 104 11.30 14.92 1.97
C GLN A 104 12.80 14.84 1.65
N GLU A 105 13.63 14.43 2.61
CA GLU A 105 15.06 14.18 2.41
C GLU A 105 15.32 13.08 1.38
N PHE A 106 14.54 12.00 1.42
CA PHE A 106 14.62 10.88 0.50
C PHE A 106 14.45 11.35 -0.95
N PHE A 107 13.38 12.07 -1.25
CA PHE A 107 13.16 12.53 -2.61
C PHE A 107 14.15 13.62 -3.02
N GLN A 108 14.33 14.66 -2.20
CA GLN A 108 15.01 15.88 -2.65
C GLN A 108 16.53 15.81 -2.54
N LYS A 109 17.06 15.12 -1.52
CA LYS A 109 18.51 15.07 -1.27
C LYS A 109 19.11 13.73 -1.71
N HIS A 110 18.45 12.62 -1.35
CA HIS A 110 18.96 11.29 -1.66
C HIS A 110 18.75 10.92 -3.13
N LEU A 111 17.50 10.98 -3.61
CA LEU A 111 17.18 10.72 -5.03
C LEU A 111 17.41 11.92 -5.95
N LYS A 112 17.54 13.14 -5.39
CA LYS A 112 17.68 14.40 -6.13
C LYS A 112 16.53 14.67 -7.10
N LEU A 113 15.33 14.26 -6.72
CA LEU A 113 14.10 14.49 -7.46
C LEU A 113 13.42 15.78 -7.00
N ASN A 114 12.88 16.52 -7.96
CA ASN A 114 12.23 17.81 -7.75
C ASN A 114 10.76 17.64 -7.31
N VAL A 115 10.55 16.93 -6.19
CA VAL A 115 9.21 16.61 -5.70
C VAL A 115 9.02 16.86 -4.19
N VAL A 116 7.77 17.03 -3.79
CA VAL A 116 7.27 17.13 -2.40
C VAL A 116 6.20 16.04 -2.25
N ALA A 117 6.23 15.24 -1.17
CA ALA A 117 5.49 13.98 -1.13
C ALA A 117 4.65 13.80 0.13
N TYR A 118 3.31 13.92 0.09
CA TYR A 118 2.37 13.81 1.23
C TYR A 118 1.69 12.45 1.36
N SER A 119 1.60 11.87 2.56
CA SER A 119 0.77 10.68 2.79
C SER A 119 -0.72 10.99 2.63
N VAL A 120 -1.48 10.11 1.98
CA VAL A 120 -2.93 10.33 1.73
C VAL A 120 -3.78 9.05 1.71
N LEU A 121 -3.19 7.90 1.37
CA LEU A 121 -3.95 6.70 0.99
C LEU A 121 -3.64 5.51 1.91
N PRO A 122 -4.43 5.26 2.97
CA PRO A 122 -4.29 4.06 3.81
C PRO A 122 -5.02 2.86 3.18
N SER A 123 -4.31 2.06 2.39
CA SER A 123 -4.88 0.95 1.61
C SER A 123 -4.46 -0.43 2.15
N GLY A 124 -4.78 -0.70 3.41
CA GLY A 124 -4.58 -2.00 4.03
C GLY A 124 -5.43 -2.23 5.29
N PRO A 125 -5.19 -3.31 6.05
CA PRO A 125 -4.27 -4.39 5.74
C PRO A 125 -4.68 -5.15 4.47
N GLN A 126 -3.70 -5.58 3.70
CA GLN A 126 -3.93 -6.28 2.44
C GLN A 126 -4.01 -7.80 2.60
N ALA A 127 -4.73 -8.45 1.69
CA ALA A 127 -4.78 -9.90 1.57
C ALA A 127 -3.43 -10.45 1.08
N PHE A 128 -3.03 -11.63 1.56
CA PHE A 128 -1.83 -12.30 1.05
C PHE A 128 -1.92 -12.58 -0.46
N GLY A 129 -3.13 -12.83 -0.97
CA GLY A 129 -3.41 -12.84 -2.40
C GLY A 129 -4.37 -13.94 -2.83
N TRP A 130 -4.43 -14.13 -4.13
CA TRP A 130 -5.30 -15.06 -4.84
C TRP A 130 -4.49 -16.12 -5.55
N PHE A 131 -4.96 -17.36 -5.49
CA PHE A 131 -4.22 -18.53 -5.94
C PHE A 131 -5.10 -19.46 -6.77
N ASN A 132 -4.52 -20.08 -7.80
CA ASN A 132 -5.19 -21.10 -8.61
C ASN A 132 -5.35 -22.46 -7.90
N LYS A 133 -4.57 -22.70 -6.84
CA LYS A 133 -4.64 -23.88 -5.97
C LYS A 133 -4.47 -23.47 -4.51
N PRO A 134 -4.93 -24.29 -3.54
CA PRO A 134 -4.68 -24.04 -2.13
C PRO A 134 -3.18 -23.99 -1.80
N ILE A 135 -2.82 -23.17 -0.82
CA ILE A 135 -1.52 -23.17 -0.14
C ILE A 135 -1.73 -23.54 1.34
N THR A 136 -0.95 -24.50 1.84
CA THR A 136 -0.97 -24.91 3.25
C THR A 136 0.41 -24.80 3.89
N SER A 137 1.46 -24.66 3.09
CA SER A 137 2.84 -24.52 3.52
C SER A 137 3.67 -23.69 2.54
N VAL A 138 4.87 -23.26 2.95
CA VAL A 138 5.84 -22.60 2.06
C VAL A 138 6.21 -23.46 0.85
N ALA A 139 6.17 -24.79 0.96
CA ALA A 139 6.50 -25.69 -0.14
C ALA A 139 5.55 -25.54 -1.35
N ASP A 140 4.29 -25.16 -1.11
CA ASP A 140 3.28 -25.00 -2.17
C ASP A 140 3.55 -23.82 -3.10
N MET A 141 4.38 -22.87 -2.65
CA MET A 141 4.76 -21.66 -3.37
C MET A 141 5.81 -21.91 -4.46
N LYS A 142 6.56 -23.01 -4.33
CA LYS A 142 7.71 -23.28 -5.18
C LYS A 142 7.31 -23.35 -6.65
N GLY A 143 7.87 -22.44 -7.46
CA GLY A 143 7.67 -22.38 -8.91
C GLY A 143 6.32 -21.79 -9.34
N MET A 144 5.45 -21.40 -8.40
CA MET A 144 4.19 -20.74 -8.74
C MET A 144 4.47 -19.34 -9.29
N LYS A 145 3.91 -19.02 -10.45
CA LYS A 145 4.11 -17.73 -11.11
C LYS A 145 3.15 -16.70 -10.54
N CYS A 146 3.65 -15.72 -9.82
CA CYS A 146 2.81 -14.81 -9.07
C CYS A 146 3.07 -13.36 -9.43
N ARG A 147 1.98 -12.61 -9.62
CA ARG A 147 2.08 -11.16 -9.70
C ARG A 147 2.28 -10.58 -8.30
N GLN A 148 3.41 -9.93 -8.11
CA GLN A 148 3.74 -9.15 -6.91
C GLN A 148 4.70 -8.01 -7.31
N THR A 149 4.64 -6.88 -6.61
CA THR A 149 5.40 -5.66 -6.91
C THR A 149 6.20 -5.18 -5.70
N GLY A 150 7.04 -4.17 -5.93
CA GLY A 150 7.91 -3.63 -4.89
C GLY A 150 8.86 -4.68 -4.29
N ILE A 151 9.33 -4.40 -3.08
CA ILE A 151 10.28 -5.27 -2.39
C ILE A 151 9.62 -6.55 -1.87
N ALA A 152 8.29 -6.57 -1.72
CA ALA A 152 7.54 -7.78 -1.35
C ALA A 152 7.77 -8.91 -2.38
N GLY A 153 7.98 -8.56 -3.65
CA GLY A 153 8.37 -9.50 -4.70
C GLY A 153 9.72 -10.18 -4.46
N GLU A 154 10.67 -9.52 -3.79
CA GLU A 154 11.94 -10.15 -3.40
C GLU A 154 11.75 -11.17 -2.28
N VAL A 155 10.90 -10.85 -1.29
CA VAL A 155 10.52 -11.78 -0.22
C VAL A 155 9.79 -12.99 -0.80
N TRP A 156 8.86 -12.78 -1.74
CA TRP A 156 8.15 -13.88 -2.41
C TRP A 156 9.10 -14.78 -3.20
N LYS A 157 10.10 -14.20 -3.90
CA LYS A 157 11.15 -14.99 -4.55
C LYS A 157 11.95 -15.83 -3.55
N ALA A 158 12.28 -15.27 -2.39
CA ALA A 158 12.98 -16.00 -1.33
C ALA A 158 12.13 -17.16 -0.76
N LEU A 159 10.81 -17.04 -0.77
CA LEU A 159 9.86 -18.10 -0.41
C LEU A 159 9.62 -19.12 -1.54
N GLY A 160 10.22 -18.93 -2.73
CA GLY A 160 10.18 -19.89 -3.83
C GLY A 160 9.21 -19.57 -4.98
N PHE A 161 8.49 -18.44 -4.92
CA PHE A 161 7.65 -17.99 -6.02
C PHE A 161 8.49 -17.53 -7.23
N THR A 162 7.91 -17.67 -8.42
CA THR A 162 8.39 -16.96 -9.62
C THR A 162 7.62 -15.65 -9.76
N VAL A 163 8.23 -14.53 -9.40
CA VAL A 163 7.52 -13.23 -9.37
C VAL A 163 7.52 -12.53 -10.72
N VAL A 164 6.34 -12.05 -11.14
CA VAL A 164 6.12 -11.24 -12.35
C VAL A 164 5.62 -9.86 -11.93
N ASN A 165 6.28 -8.80 -12.39
CA ASN A 165 5.87 -7.42 -12.11
C ASN A 165 5.01 -6.88 -13.26
N MET A 166 3.81 -6.37 -12.94
CA MET A 166 2.94 -5.70 -13.91
C MET A 166 1.94 -4.75 -13.20
N PRO A 167 1.44 -3.71 -13.91
CA PRO A 167 0.36 -2.83 -13.43
C PRO A 167 -0.95 -3.57 -13.15
N GLY A 168 -1.80 -3.00 -12.27
CA GLY A 168 -3.08 -3.60 -11.87
C GLY A 168 -4.01 -3.95 -13.04
N GLY A 169 -4.06 -3.09 -14.07
CA GLY A 169 -4.88 -3.31 -15.26
C GLY A 169 -4.46 -4.51 -16.12
N GLU A 170 -3.26 -5.05 -15.93
CA GLU A 170 -2.72 -6.16 -16.73
C GLU A 170 -2.87 -7.53 -16.04
N ILE A 171 -3.28 -7.56 -14.78
CA ILE A 171 -3.33 -8.79 -13.97
C ILE A 171 -4.34 -9.79 -14.54
N ILE A 172 -5.60 -9.39 -14.68
CA ILE A 172 -6.66 -10.29 -15.19
C ILE A 172 -6.36 -10.81 -16.60
N PRO A 173 -6.00 -9.96 -17.59
CA PRO A 173 -5.63 -10.45 -18.91
C PRO A 173 -4.46 -11.44 -18.88
N SER A 174 -3.46 -11.22 -18.01
CA SER A 174 -2.31 -12.12 -17.88
C SER A 174 -2.68 -13.46 -17.24
N ALA A 175 -3.57 -13.44 -16.24
CA ALA A 175 -4.08 -14.64 -15.60
C ALA A 175 -4.94 -15.48 -16.55
N GLN A 176 -5.82 -14.85 -17.34
CA GLN A 176 -6.63 -15.53 -18.37
C GLN A 176 -5.78 -16.20 -19.46
N ARG A 177 -4.60 -15.65 -19.76
CA ARG A 177 -3.62 -16.25 -20.69
C ARG A 177 -2.73 -17.33 -20.06
N GLY A 178 -2.89 -17.63 -18.76
CA GLY A 178 -2.06 -18.59 -18.05
C GLY A 178 -0.62 -18.14 -17.81
N VAL A 179 -0.34 -16.83 -17.87
CA VAL A 179 1.00 -16.28 -17.63
C VAL A 179 1.35 -16.31 -16.13
N ILE A 180 0.34 -16.12 -15.28
CA ILE A 180 0.45 -16.12 -13.82
C ILE A 180 -0.59 -17.08 -13.21
N ASP A 181 -0.16 -17.78 -12.17
CA ASP A 181 -0.93 -18.72 -11.36
C ASP A 181 -1.60 -18.06 -10.16
N CYS A 182 -1.09 -16.89 -9.77
CA CYS A 182 -1.50 -16.20 -8.58
C CYS A 182 -1.24 -14.69 -8.72
N ALA A 183 -1.95 -13.89 -7.92
CA ALA A 183 -1.68 -12.47 -7.83
C ALA A 183 -2.07 -11.93 -6.46
N GLU A 184 -1.38 -10.88 -6.09
CA GLU A 184 -1.76 -10.02 -5.01
C GLU A 184 -2.00 -8.61 -5.58
N TRP A 185 -2.95 -7.88 -4.98
CA TRP A 185 -3.23 -6.48 -5.32
C TRP A 185 -3.52 -5.66 -4.07
N VAL A 186 -4.65 -5.91 -3.39
CA VAL A 186 -5.01 -5.26 -2.12
C VAL A 186 -5.89 -6.18 -1.28
N GLY A 187 -7.01 -6.66 -1.81
CA GLY A 187 -8.03 -7.41 -1.08
C GLY A 187 -9.43 -6.78 -1.18
N GLY A 188 -10.41 -7.46 -0.58
CA GLY A 188 -11.75 -6.91 -0.35
C GLY A 188 -12.39 -6.29 -1.60
N VAL A 189 -12.78 -5.01 -1.50
CA VAL A 189 -13.51 -4.32 -2.58
C VAL A 189 -12.65 -4.06 -3.82
N GLU A 190 -11.34 -3.91 -3.66
CA GLU A 190 -10.43 -3.68 -4.78
C GLU A 190 -10.34 -4.93 -5.66
N ASP A 191 -10.09 -6.08 -5.05
CA ASP A 191 -9.94 -7.35 -5.77
C ASP A 191 -11.28 -7.82 -6.36
N LEU A 192 -12.39 -7.51 -5.68
CA LEU A 192 -13.74 -7.71 -6.22
C LEU A 192 -13.93 -6.90 -7.51
N ARG A 193 -13.59 -5.61 -7.51
CA ARG A 193 -13.74 -4.71 -8.67
C ARG A 193 -12.76 -5.02 -9.79
N LEU A 194 -11.55 -5.48 -9.47
CA LEU A 194 -10.61 -6.00 -10.47
C LEU A 194 -11.11 -7.31 -11.08
N GLY A 195 -11.93 -8.08 -10.37
CA GLY A 195 -12.55 -9.29 -10.89
C GLY A 195 -11.72 -10.55 -10.66
N PHE A 196 -10.86 -10.58 -9.63
CA PHE A 196 -9.99 -11.73 -9.33
C PHE A 196 -10.78 -13.04 -9.13
N HIS A 197 -11.99 -12.94 -8.59
CA HIS A 197 -12.93 -14.06 -8.41
C HIS A 197 -13.34 -14.75 -9.72
N ASN A 198 -13.14 -14.12 -10.88
CA ASN A 198 -13.41 -14.72 -12.19
C ASN A 198 -12.29 -15.66 -12.66
N VAL A 199 -11.11 -15.60 -12.02
CA VAL A 199 -9.93 -16.40 -12.41
C VAL A 199 -9.47 -17.33 -11.30
N TRP A 200 -9.58 -16.92 -10.03
CA TRP A 200 -9.14 -17.70 -8.88
C TRP A 200 -10.23 -17.79 -7.80
N LYS A 201 -10.22 -18.88 -7.03
CA LYS A 201 -11.20 -19.14 -5.97
C LYS A 201 -10.60 -19.25 -4.58
N PHE A 202 -9.27 -19.31 -4.46
CA PHE A 202 -8.59 -19.35 -3.17
C PHE A 202 -8.02 -17.98 -2.85
N HIS A 203 -8.56 -17.33 -1.81
CA HIS A 203 -8.12 -16.02 -1.33
C HIS A 203 -7.55 -16.18 0.08
N TYR A 204 -6.30 -15.76 0.30
CA TYR A 204 -5.65 -15.89 1.61
C TYR A 204 -5.47 -14.52 2.28
N SER A 205 -5.78 -14.44 3.57
CA SER A 205 -5.64 -13.24 4.40
C SER A 205 -5.37 -13.61 5.86
N PRO A 206 -4.61 -12.82 6.65
CA PRO A 206 -3.97 -11.56 6.28
C PRO A 206 -2.68 -11.75 5.47
N GLY A 207 -2.25 -10.72 4.77
CA GLY A 207 -0.88 -10.58 4.29
C GLY A 207 -0.03 -9.77 5.27
N VAL A 208 1.26 -10.09 5.37
CA VAL A 208 2.24 -9.30 6.16
C VAL A 208 3.15 -8.44 5.27
N HIS A 209 3.04 -8.56 3.95
CA HIS A 209 3.76 -7.73 2.99
C HIS A 209 3.27 -6.28 3.00
N GLU A 210 1.98 -6.08 3.28
CA GLU A 210 1.30 -4.78 3.16
C GLU A 210 0.21 -4.63 4.24
N ASN A 211 0.61 -4.72 5.52
CA ASN A 211 -0.30 -4.56 6.67
C ASN A 211 -0.71 -3.09 6.87
N THR A 212 0.23 -2.16 6.63
CA THR A 212 0.06 -0.73 6.86
C THR A 212 0.41 0.07 5.60
N THR A 213 -0.27 -0.25 4.48
CA THR A 213 0.04 0.39 3.19
C THR A 213 -0.40 1.83 3.14
N VAL A 214 0.56 2.74 3.06
CA VAL A 214 0.30 4.18 2.91
C VAL A 214 0.81 4.65 1.55
N GLY A 215 -0.10 5.16 0.71
CA GLY A 215 0.19 5.82 -0.54
C GLY A 215 0.35 7.33 -0.37
N GLU A 216 0.71 7.98 -1.47
CA GLU A 216 1.26 9.33 -1.48
C GLU A 216 0.62 10.25 -2.54
N LEU A 217 0.69 11.54 -2.26
CA LEU A 217 0.59 12.64 -3.20
C LEU A 217 2.00 13.15 -3.49
N LEU A 218 2.40 13.14 -4.75
CA LEU A 218 3.61 13.79 -5.21
C LEU A 218 3.24 15.12 -5.85
N PHE A 219 3.97 16.18 -5.54
CA PHE A 219 3.88 17.47 -6.23
C PHE A 219 5.24 17.80 -6.83
N ASN A 220 5.24 18.35 -8.05
CA ASN A 220 6.44 18.99 -8.55
C ASN A 220 6.79 20.15 -7.61
N LYS A 221 8.05 20.21 -7.15
CA LYS A 221 8.44 21.20 -6.14
C LYS A 221 8.33 22.64 -6.64
N ASP A 222 8.62 22.91 -7.92
CA ASP A 222 8.48 24.26 -8.47
C ASP A 222 7.01 24.70 -8.50
N VAL A 223 6.08 23.79 -8.80
CA VAL A 223 4.63 24.05 -8.71
C VAL A 223 4.24 24.29 -7.25
N TRP A 224 4.69 23.43 -6.34
CA TRP A 224 4.40 23.54 -4.91
C TRP A 224 4.84 24.89 -4.33
N GLU A 225 6.01 25.39 -4.74
CA GLU A 225 6.56 26.67 -4.28
C GLU A 225 5.83 27.89 -4.83
N THR A 226 5.03 27.74 -5.90
CA THR A 226 4.17 28.84 -6.38
C THR A 226 2.89 29.02 -5.55
N LEU A 227 2.50 27.99 -4.77
CA LEU A 227 1.30 28.02 -3.96
C LEU A 227 1.49 28.90 -2.71
N LYS A 228 0.41 29.57 -2.31
CA LYS A 228 0.36 30.37 -1.10
C LYS A 228 0.39 29.45 0.13
N PRO A 229 0.86 29.96 1.30
CA PRO A 229 0.83 29.19 2.54
C PRO A 229 -0.55 28.61 2.87
N GLN A 230 -1.63 29.36 2.60
CA GLN A 230 -3.00 28.90 2.82
C GLN A 230 -3.40 27.73 1.89
N GLU A 231 -2.90 27.71 0.66
CA GLU A 231 -3.15 26.63 -0.30
C GLU A 231 -2.42 25.35 0.12
N HIS A 232 -1.22 25.46 0.69
CA HIS A 232 -0.55 24.32 1.33
C HIS A 232 -1.39 23.73 2.46
N GLU A 233 -1.98 24.57 3.31
CA GLU A 233 -2.82 24.10 4.42
C GLU A 233 -4.11 23.40 3.96
N TRP A 234 -4.75 23.90 2.90
CA TRP A 234 -5.91 23.21 2.31
C TRP A 234 -5.53 21.83 1.77
N ILE A 235 -4.41 21.72 1.07
CA ILE A 235 -3.91 20.45 0.53
C ILE A 235 -3.64 19.44 1.66
N LYS A 236 -2.90 19.86 2.70
CA LYS A 236 -2.55 19.01 3.85
C LYS A 236 -3.79 18.58 4.64
N SER A 237 -4.70 19.52 4.92
CA SER A 237 -5.94 19.24 5.66
C SER A 237 -6.83 18.27 4.88
N ALA A 238 -6.99 18.47 3.58
CA ALA A 238 -7.70 17.55 2.70
C ALA A 238 -7.05 16.17 2.68
N ALA A 239 -5.71 16.07 2.69
CA ALA A 239 -5.01 14.79 2.68
C ALA A 239 -5.27 14.00 3.98
N ASN A 240 -5.21 14.67 5.13
CA ASN A 240 -5.54 14.07 6.43
C ASN A 240 -7.01 13.63 6.51
N GLU A 241 -7.93 14.46 6.01
CA GLU A 241 -9.34 14.11 5.95
C GLU A 241 -9.59 12.91 5.04
N ALA A 242 -8.99 12.89 3.85
CA ALA A 242 -9.06 11.78 2.92
C ALA A 242 -8.51 10.50 3.56
N TYR A 243 -7.36 10.58 4.23
CA TYR A 243 -6.77 9.45 4.94
C TYR A 243 -7.77 8.82 5.92
N VAL A 244 -8.41 9.61 6.79
CA VAL A 244 -9.31 9.07 7.83
C VAL A 244 -10.67 8.66 7.27
N ILE A 245 -11.33 9.55 6.53
CA ILE A 245 -12.74 9.37 6.14
C ILE A 245 -12.86 8.33 5.02
N TRP A 246 -11.96 8.37 4.03
CA TRP A 246 -11.96 7.34 2.99
C TRP A 246 -11.66 5.98 3.59
N HIS A 247 -10.70 5.86 4.51
CA HIS A 247 -10.38 4.58 5.15
C HIS A 247 -11.58 3.98 5.90
N ALA A 248 -12.29 4.79 6.69
CA ALA A 248 -13.47 4.32 7.43
C ALA A 248 -14.56 3.79 6.49
N LYS A 249 -14.83 4.50 5.39
CA LYS A 249 -15.74 4.02 4.32
C LYS A 249 -15.20 2.74 3.68
N TRP A 250 -13.92 2.70 3.36
CA TRP A 250 -13.27 1.60 2.65
C TRP A 250 -13.28 0.30 3.47
N GLN A 251 -13.09 0.36 4.78
CA GLN A 251 -13.21 -0.80 5.67
C GLN A 251 -14.61 -1.41 5.64
N ARG A 252 -15.66 -0.57 5.58
CA ARG A 252 -17.03 -1.07 5.41
C ARG A 252 -17.22 -1.74 4.05
N GLN A 253 -16.72 -1.11 2.98
CA GLN A 253 -16.78 -1.67 1.62
C GLN A 253 -16.03 -3.01 1.53
N ASN A 254 -14.89 -3.15 2.21
CA ASN A 254 -14.15 -4.41 2.29
C ASN A 254 -14.99 -5.50 2.97
N ALA A 255 -15.66 -5.20 4.09
CA ALA A 255 -16.53 -6.17 4.75
C ALA A 255 -17.69 -6.63 3.84
N ASP A 256 -18.33 -5.69 3.16
CA ASP A 256 -19.42 -6.01 2.21
C ASP A 256 -18.89 -6.82 1.01
N ALA A 257 -17.67 -6.52 0.52
CA ALA A 257 -17.03 -7.25 -0.56
C ALA A 257 -16.65 -8.68 -0.17
N LEU A 258 -16.11 -8.93 1.03
CA LEU A 258 -15.81 -10.29 1.50
C LEU A 258 -17.08 -11.15 1.53
N LYS A 259 -18.19 -10.58 2.03
CA LYS A 259 -19.49 -11.25 2.02
C LYS A 259 -19.94 -11.61 0.60
N GLU A 260 -19.85 -10.65 -0.33
CA GLU A 260 -20.21 -10.89 -1.74
C GLU A 260 -19.32 -11.96 -2.39
N LEU A 261 -18.00 -11.90 -2.18
CA LEU A 261 -17.05 -12.87 -2.71
C LEU A 261 -17.38 -14.31 -2.26
N GLN A 262 -17.75 -14.50 -1.00
CA GLN A 262 -18.15 -15.81 -0.49
C GLN A 262 -19.54 -16.23 -1.00
N GLU A 263 -20.55 -15.40 -0.80
CA GLU A 263 -21.95 -15.77 -1.00
C GLU A 263 -22.35 -15.83 -2.48
N LYS A 264 -21.86 -14.91 -3.31
CA LYS A 264 -22.24 -14.83 -4.73
C LYS A 264 -21.23 -15.48 -5.66
N HIS A 265 -19.95 -15.39 -5.32
CA HIS A 265 -18.86 -15.81 -6.22
C HIS A 265 -18.19 -17.12 -5.81
N GLY A 266 -18.60 -17.72 -4.68
CA GLY A 266 -18.09 -19.00 -4.19
C GLY A 266 -16.59 -19.00 -3.87
N VAL A 267 -16.04 -17.83 -3.49
CA VAL A 267 -14.62 -17.70 -3.14
C VAL A 267 -14.37 -18.28 -1.75
N GLN A 268 -13.33 -19.08 -1.63
CA GLN A 268 -12.82 -19.59 -0.37
C GLN A 268 -11.86 -18.57 0.23
N ILE A 269 -12.35 -17.80 1.19
CA ILE A 269 -11.55 -16.86 1.99
C ILE A 269 -10.94 -17.65 3.14
N LEU A 270 -9.63 -17.87 3.07
CA LEU A 270 -8.86 -18.73 3.95
C LEU A 270 -7.87 -17.92 4.77
N GLN A 271 -7.56 -18.41 5.98
CA GLN A 271 -6.51 -17.83 6.80
C GLN A 271 -5.15 -18.17 6.19
N THR A 272 -4.27 -17.17 6.04
CA THR A 272 -2.88 -17.41 5.64
C THR A 272 -2.20 -18.27 6.70
N PRO A 273 -1.59 -19.41 6.32
CA PRO A 273 -0.86 -20.26 7.26
C PRO A 273 0.18 -19.48 8.05
N ARG A 274 0.25 -19.74 9.37
CA ARG A 274 1.10 -18.98 10.28
C ARG A 274 2.59 -19.11 9.95
N ASP A 275 3.01 -20.29 9.51
CA ASP A 275 4.38 -20.57 9.07
C ASP A 275 4.76 -19.69 7.88
N ILE A 276 3.87 -19.53 6.91
CA ILE A 276 4.05 -18.62 5.76
C ILE A 276 4.28 -17.18 6.23
N LEU A 277 3.46 -16.69 7.15
CA LEU A 277 3.61 -15.32 7.69
C LEU A 277 4.95 -15.13 8.41
N LEU A 278 5.38 -16.14 9.19
CA LEU A 278 6.65 -16.09 9.91
C LEU A 278 7.86 -16.16 8.97
N GLU A 279 7.83 -17.04 7.97
CA GLU A 279 8.91 -17.12 6.97
C GLU A 279 8.98 -15.86 6.11
N PHE A 280 7.84 -15.22 5.82
CA PHE A 280 7.82 -13.92 5.18
C PHE A 280 8.55 -12.86 6.04
N ILE A 281 8.22 -12.75 7.33
CA ILE A 281 8.86 -11.77 8.22
C ILE A 281 10.37 -12.01 8.29
N LYS A 282 10.81 -13.26 8.42
CA LYS A 282 12.24 -13.61 8.41
C LYS A 282 12.92 -13.24 7.09
N GLY A 283 12.25 -13.49 5.97
CA GLY A 283 12.75 -13.11 4.64
C GLY A 283 12.89 -11.60 4.49
N TRP A 284 11.91 -10.84 5.00
CA TRP A 284 11.99 -9.38 5.09
C TRP A 284 13.15 -8.92 5.96
N ASP A 285 13.29 -9.44 7.18
CA ASP A 285 14.36 -9.06 8.11
C ASP A 285 15.74 -9.26 7.48
N LYS A 286 15.94 -10.39 6.79
CA LYS A 286 17.19 -10.67 6.07
C LYS A 286 17.45 -9.65 4.95
N ILE A 287 16.45 -9.36 4.12
CA ILE A 287 16.58 -8.36 3.05
C ILE A 287 16.86 -6.97 3.63
N ALA A 288 16.19 -6.60 4.71
CA ALA A 288 16.37 -5.32 5.37
C ALA A 288 17.76 -5.19 6.02
N GLU A 289 18.31 -6.27 6.59
CA GLU A 289 19.68 -6.33 7.10
C GLU A 289 20.71 -6.16 5.98
N GLU A 290 20.57 -6.93 4.89
CA GLU A 290 21.44 -6.84 3.72
C GLU A 290 21.39 -5.46 3.07
N GLU A 291 20.20 -4.84 2.99
CA GLU A 291 20.04 -3.49 2.45
C GLU A 291 20.62 -2.42 3.38
N SER A 292 20.41 -2.55 4.70
CA SER A 292 20.97 -1.64 5.69
C SER A 292 22.51 -1.65 5.70
N ALA A 293 23.13 -2.78 5.36
CA ALA A 293 24.58 -2.91 5.31
C ALA A 293 25.23 -2.11 4.16
N LYS A 294 24.49 -1.87 3.06
CA LYS A 294 25.01 -1.20 1.85
C LYS A 294 24.35 0.16 1.54
N ASN A 295 23.19 0.44 2.13
CA ASN A 295 22.45 1.69 1.94
C ASN A 295 22.29 2.43 3.29
N PRO A 296 23.17 3.39 3.61
CA PRO A 296 23.11 4.13 4.86
C PRO A 296 21.80 4.90 5.05
N PHE A 297 21.18 5.37 3.97
CA PHE A 297 19.90 6.08 4.04
C PHE A 297 18.75 5.12 4.37
N PHE A 298 18.72 3.93 3.75
CA PHE A 298 17.79 2.85 4.14
C PHE A 298 17.92 2.52 5.63
N LYS A 299 19.15 2.31 6.11
CA LYS A 299 19.44 2.03 7.51
C LYS A 299 18.90 3.13 8.43
N LYS A 300 19.18 4.40 8.10
CA LYS A 300 18.70 5.57 8.85
C LYS A 300 17.18 5.57 9.01
N VAL A 301 16.44 5.34 7.92
CA VAL A 301 14.98 5.33 7.94
C VAL A 301 14.45 4.13 8.74
N LEU A 302 15.00 2.94 8.52
CA LEU A 302 14.60 1.73 9.24
C LEU A 302 14.83 1.83 10.74
N GLU A 303 15.98 2.37 11.16
CA GLU A 303 16.32 2.59 12.57
C GLU A 303 15.39 3.63 13.22
N SER A 304 15.03 4.70 12.49
CA SER A 304 14.03 5.69 12.94
C SER A 304 12.67 5.02 13.20
N GLN A 305 12.21 4.17 12.28
CA GLN A 305 10.95 3.43 12.45
C GLN A 305 11.01 2.46 13.63
N LYS A 306 12.10 1.67 13.75
CA LYS A 306 12.31 0.76 14.89
C LYS A 306 12.27 1.51 16.22
N ALA A 307 12.95 2.66 16.31
CA ALA A 307 12.98 3.48 17.51
C ALA A 307 11.58 3.96 17.89
N TYR A 308 10.80 4.48 16.94
CA TYR A 308 9.42 4.91 17.20
C TYR A 308 8.52 3.74 17.61
N ALA A 309 8.57 2.63 16.85
CA ALA A 309 7.79 1.42 17.11
C ALA A 309 8.09 0.82 18.50
N SER A 310 9.34 0.89 18.96
CA SER A 310 9.75 0.38 20.28
C SER A 310 9.05 1.05 21.46
N ILE A 311 8.43 2.22 21.25
CA ILE A 311 7.67 2.96 22.24
C ILE A 311 6.17 2.68 22.09
N VAL A 312 5.62 2.85 20.88
CA VAL A 312 4.16 2.81 20.66
C VAL A 312 3.59 1.40 20.63
N VAL A 313 4.33 0.42 20.09
CA VAL A 313 3.83 -0.96 19.95
C VAL A 313 3.70 -1.66 21.30
N PRO A 314 4.68 -1.58 22.25
CA PRO A 314 4.50 -2.15 23.59
C PRO A 314 3.33 -1.52 24.36
N TYR A 315 3.16 -0.20 24.25
CA TYR A 315 2.01 0.50 24.85
C TYR A 315 0.69 -0.10 24.34
N LYS A 316 0.52 -0.25 23.02
CA LYS A 316 -0.70 -0.83 22.44
C LYS A 316 -0.92 -2.27 22.85
N ARG A 317 0.14 -3.09 22.86
CA ARG A 317 0.06 -4.49 23.33
C ARG A 317 -0.45 -4.61 24.76
N PHE A 318 -0.19 -3.62 25.61
CA PHE A 318 -0.62 -3.63 27.01
C PHE A 318 -2.02 -3.02 27.22
N TYR A 319 -2.32 -1.91 26.55
CA TYR A 319 -3.56 -1.15 26.78
C TYR A 319 -4.74 -1.59 25.91
N PHE A 320 -4.49 -2.16 24.73
CA PHE A 320 -5.56 -2.54 23.80
C PHE A 320 -5.90 -4.02 23.96
N PRO A 321 -7.18 -4.38 24.13
CA PRO A 321 -7.56 -5.78 24.12
C PRO A 321 -7.27 -6.39 22.74
N PRO A 322 -6.73 -7.62 22.67
CA PRO A 322 -6.56 -8.29 21.38
C PRO A 322 -7.88 -8.35 20.62
N TYR A 323 -7.90 -7.97 19.35
CA TYR A 323 -9.13 -7.95 18.54
C TYR A 323 -9.87 -9.30 18.60
N SER A 324 -9.13 -10.40 18.50
CA SER A 324 -9.66 -11.77 18.56
C SER A 324 -10.35 -12.09 19.88
N PHE A 325 -9.97 -11.45 20.99
CA PHE A 325 -10.58 -11.71 22.29
C PHE A 325 -12.06 -11.31 22.29
N MET A 326 -12.35 -10.07 21.89
CA MET A 326 -13.72 -9.57 21.82
C MET A 326 -14.47 -10.17 20.62
N ALA A 327 -13.80 -10.33 19.47
CA ALA A 327 -14.41 -10.90 18.28
C ALA A 327 -14.89 -12.34 18.52
N ASN A 328 -14.09 -13.20 19.16
CA ASN A 328 -14.48 -14.58 19.44
C ASN A 328 -15.64 -14.68 20.44
N TYR A 329 -15.81 -13.70 21.32
CA TYR A 329 -16.92 -13.65 22.27
C TYR A 329 -18.24 -13.26 21.60
N TYR A 330 -18.25 -12.18 20.81
CA TYR A 330 -19.48 -11.67 20.17
C TYR A 330 -19.82 -12.34 18.84
N PHE A 331 -18.80 -12.81 18.11
CA PHE A 331 -18.89 -13.38 16.78
C PHE A 331 -18.06 -14.66 16.70
N PRO A 332 -18.41 -15.71 17.47
CA PRO A 332 -17.66 -16.95 17.47
C PRO A 332 -17.57 -17.54 16.06
N PRO A 333 -16.43 -18.12 15.66
CA PRO A 333 -16.31 -18.80 14.39
C PRO A 333 -17.43 -19.83 14.25
N LYS A 334 -18.09 -19.87 13.09
CA LYS A 334 -19.00 -20.96 12.79
C LYS A 334 -18.19 -22.25 12.81
N ALA A 335 -18.68 -23.27 13.51
CA ALA A 335 -18.12 -24.61 13.41
C ALA A 335 -18.22 -25.03 11.93
N ASN A 336 -17.06 -25.20 11.28
CA ASN A 336 -16.98 -25.74 9.93
C ASN A 336 -17.10 -27.26 9.96
#